data_AF-A0A5J4XZ52-F1
#
_entry.id   AF-A0A5J4XZ52-F1
#
_cell.length_a   1.000
_cell.length_b   1.000
_cell.length_c   1.000
_cell.angle_alpha   90.00
_cell.angle_beta   90.00
_cell.angle_gamma   90.00
#
_symmetry.space_group_name_H-M   'P 1'
#
loop_
_entity.id
_entity.type
_entity.pdbx_description
1 polymer ?
#
loop_
_entity_poly.entity_id
_entity_poly.type
_entity_poly.pdbx_seq_one_letter_code
_entity_poly.pdbx_strand_id
1 'polypeptide(L)'
;LSGHSLGAGVAALMTLRLKDRFPSAKCWAFCPPGGLMSANLSHAAQGFVNCVVVGKDIVARLSVVNIGRLIDELVTGLAMCKHNKNDMLLRKMSTFWRHDRADQLFHDYVAIPDEALEVLEQYNQGIEARNRMLELILPGKVVFLRPRKTNNTRSSWDAVWMAPEEIAKEGIIISPHLLDDHYTITLEAALRGAQFHGGPFDENHAAYFPPRPESFPDEASSPFNSVV
;
A
#
# COMPACT_ATOMS: atom_id res chain seq x y z
N LEU A 1 20.02 -15.94 -3.79
CA LEU A 1 19.18 -15.62 -4.96
C LEU A 1 18.75 -14.16 -4.85
N SER A 2 18.38 -13.55 -5.96
CA SER A 2 17.79 -12.22 -5.98
C SER A 2 16.87 -12.08 -7.18
N GLY A 3 15.99 -11.10 -7.12
CA GLY A 3 15.13 -10.73 -8.24
C GLY A 3 14.44 -9.40 -7.96
N HIS A 4 13.83 -8.83 -8.99
CA HIS A 4 13.00 -7.63 -8.92
C HIS A 4 11.55 -7.99 -9.28
N SER A 5 10.58 -7.31 -8.67
CA SER A 5 9.15 -7.48 -8.99
C SER A 5 8.71 -8.95 -8.83
N LEU A 6 8.00 -9.51 -9.81
CA LEU A 6 7.64 -10.93 -9.84
C LEU A 6 8.86 -11.85 -9.66
N GLY A 7 10.00 -11.51 -10.27
CA GLY A 7 11.24 -12.28 -10.13
C GLY A 7 11.76 -12.30 -8.69
N ALA A 8 11.51 -11.25 -7.91
CA ALA A 8 11.82 -11.21 -6.49
C ALA A 8 10.97 -12.20 -5.69
N GLY A 9 9.68 -12.29 -6.01
CA GLY A 9 8.77 -13.26 -5.41
C GLY A 9 9.17 -14.70 -5.73
N VAL A 10 9.51 -14.97 -6.99
CA VAL A 10 10.04 -16.28 -7.41
C VAL A 10 11.34 -16.60 -6.66
N ALA A 11 12.28 -15.66 -6.56
CA ALA A 11 13.53 -15.86 -5.82
C ALA A 11 13.30 -16.17 -4.34
N ALA A 12 12.33 -15.52 -3.70
CA ALA A 12 11.97 -15.76 -2.30
C ALA A 12 11.40 -17.18 -2.09
N LEU A 13 10.42 -17.58 -2.89
CA LEU A 13 9.81 -18.92 -2.83
C LEU A 13 10.81 -20.03 -3.20
N MET A 14 11.67 -19.79 -4.19
CA MET A 14 12.74 -20.72 -4.54
C MET A 14 13.76 -20.87 -3.42
N THR A 15 14.11 -19.77 -2.74
CA THR A 15 15.04 -19.83 -1.60
C THR A 15 14.43 -20.63 -0.45
N LEU A 16 13.13 -20.50 -0.18
CA LEU A 16 12.41 -21.33 0.78
C LEU A 16 12.53 -22.81 0.42
N ARG A 17 12.26 -23.17 -0.84
CA ARG A 17 12.36 -24.57 -1.30
C ARG A 17 13.78 -25.13 -1.28
N LEU A 18 14.78 -24.29 -1.56
CA LEU A 18 16.17 -24.70 -1.58
C LEU A 18 16.80 -24.81 -0.19
N LYS A 19 16.11 -24.33 0.86
CA LYS A 19 16.68 -24.23 2.20
C LYS A 19 17.07 -25.58 2.79
N ASP A 20 16.30 -26.63 2.50
CA ASP A 20 16.56 -28.00 2.95
C ASP A 20 17.87 -28.56 2.39
N ARG A 21 18.19 -28.21 1.13
CA ARG A 21 19.40 -28.70 0.44
C ARG A 21 20.60 -27.75 0.59
N PHE A 22 20.33 -26.46 0.71
CA PHE A 22 21.33 -25.41 0.81
C PHE A 22 21.01 -24.50 2.00
N PRO A 23 21.35 -24.91 3.25
CA PRO A 23 21.04 -24.14 4.46
C PRO A 23 21.68 -22.75 4.48
N SER A 24 22.71 -22.49 3.68
CA SER A 24 23.34 -21.16 3.54
C SER A 24 22.63 -20.23 2.54
N ALA A 25 21.63 -20.73 1.80
CA ALA A 25 20.92 -19.94 0.81
C ALA A 25 20.22 -18.73 1.48
N LYS A 26 20.41 -17.55 0.86
CA LYS A 26 19.80 -16.27 1.22
C LYS A 26 19.16 -15.64 0.00
N CYS A 27 18.13 -14.83 0.20
CA CYS A 27 17.43 -14.09 -0.83
C CYS A 27 17.48 -12.59 -0.56
N TRP A 28 17.71 -11.81 -1.61
CA TRP A 28 17.43 -10.38 -1.67
C TRP A 28 16.31 -10.13 -2.69
N ALA A 29 15.10 -9.92 -2.18
CA ALA A 29 13.90 -9.71 -2.97
C ALA A 29 13.66 -8.19 -3.11
N PHE A 30 13.85 -7.63 -4.30
CA PHE A 30 13.65 -6.20 -4.54
C PHE A 30 12.25 -5.94 -5.08
N CYS A 31 11.47 -5.11 -4.40
CA CYS A 31 10.11 -4.76 -4.79
C CYS A 31 9.20 -5.97 -5.09
N PRO A 32 9.19 -7.05 -4.27
CA PRO A 32 8.36 -8.22 -4.55
C PRO A 32 6.86 -7.89 -4.39
N PRO A 33 5.95 -8.70 -4.95
CA PRO A 33 4.51 -8.54 -4.74
C PRO A 33 4.14 -8.59 -3.26
N GLY A 34 3.27 -7.66 -2.83
CA GLY A 34 2.79 -7.56 -1.46
C GLY A 34 1.99 -8.77 -0.99
N GLY A 35 1.24 -9.41 -1.88
CA GLY A 35 0.41 -10.58 -1.56
C GLY A 35 1.12 -11.92 -1.76
N LEU A 36 2.34 -12.12 -1.25
CA LEU A 36 3.15 -13.31 -1.57
C LEU A 36 3.10 -14.44 -0.54
N MET A 37 3.19 -14.14 0.75
CA MET A 37 3.30 -15.14 1.83
C MET A 37 2.25 -14.88 2.91
N SER A 38 1.75 -15.92 3.57
CA SER A 38 1.00 -15.72 4.82
C SER A 38 1.92 -15.11 5.88
N ALA A 39 1.35 -14.43 6.88
CA ALA A 39 2.13 -13.83 7.97
C ALA A 39 3.11 -14.85 8.62
N ASN A 40 2.61 -16.04 8.95
CA ASN A 40 3.43 -17.12 9.52
C ASN A 40 4.60 -17.53 8.61
N LEU A 41 4.36 -17.62 7.30
CA LEU A 41 5.41 -17.99 6.35
C LEU A 41 6.42 -16.85 6.16
N SER A 42 5.95 -15.60 6.14
CA SER A 42 6.82 -14.43 6.08
C SER A 42 7.74 -14.36 7.30
N HIS A 43 7.21 -14.56 8.51
CA HIS A 43 7.99 -14.65 9.74
C HIS A 43 9.02 -15.78 9.70
N ALA A 44 8.64 -16.98 9.25
CA ALA A 44 9.57 -18.10 9.08
C ALA A 44 10.69 -17.79 8.06
N ALA A 45 10.41 -16.97 7.05
CA ALA A 45 11.37 -16.58 6.02
C ALA A 45 12.35 -15.49 6.45
N GLN A 46 12.11 -14.79 7.57
CA GLN A 46 12.94 -13.66 8.03
C GLN A 46 14.41 -14.01 8.26
N GLY A 47 14.73 -15.28 8.53
CA GLY A 47 16.11 -15.75 8.71
C GLY A 47 16.94 -15.79 7.43
N PHE A 48 16.30 -15.76 6.25
CA PHE A 48 16.98 -15.98 4.98
C PHE A 48 16.44 -15.17 3.79
N VAL A 49 15.30 -14.49 3.90
CA VAL A 49 14.79 -13.57 2.88
C VAL A 49 14.83 -12.14 3.41
N ASN A 50 15.55 -11.28 2.68
CA ASN A 50 15.54 -9.83 2.88
C ASN A 50 14.78 -9.21 1.71
N CYS A 51 13.69 -8.51 2.02
CA CYS A 51 12.87 -7.74 1.10
C CYS A 51 13.32 -6.28 1.12
N VAL A 52 13.34 -5.63 -0.04
CA VAL A 52 13.61 -4.19 -0.18
C VAL A 52 12.41 -3.55 -0.87
N VAL A 53 11.82 -2.52 -0.28
CA VAL A 53 10.65 -1.79 -0.82
C VAL A 53 10.98 -0.31 -0.92
N VAL A 54 10.51 0.36 -1.95
CA VAL A 54 10.82 1.76 -2.24
C VAL A 54 9.56 2.60 -2.16
N GLY A 55 9.57 3.66 -1.34
CA GLY A 55 8.54 4.71 -1.31
C GLY A 55 7.10 4.18 -1.40
N LYS A 56 6.40 4.55 -2.47
CA LYS A 56 4.99 4.25 -2.71
C LYS A 56 4.78 3.13 -3.74
N ASP A 57 5.74 2.22 -3.88
CA ASP A 57 5.68 1.11 -4.82
C ASP A 57 4.37 0.32 -4.71
N ILE A 58 3.57 0.35 -5.79
CA ILE A 58 2.29 -0.35 -5.86
C ILE A 58 2.44 -1.87 -5.79
N VAL A 59 3.49 -2.45 -6.38
CA VAL A 59 3.65 -3.91 -6.45
C VAL A 59 3.90 -4.47 -5.06
N ALA A 60 4.71 -3.79 -4.25
CA ALA A 60 4.95 -4.15 -2.86
C ALA A 60 3.71 -4.07 -1.97
N ARG A 61 2.68 -3.33 -2.40
CA ARG A 61 1.41 -3.14 -1.70
C ARG A 61 0.26 -3.94 -2.30
N LEU A 62 0.49 -4.59 -3.43
CA LEU A 62 -0.52 -5.31 -4.19
C LEU A 62 -0.85 -6.63 -3.50
N SER A 63 -2.03 -6.69 -2.90
CA SER A 63 -2.65 -7.90 -2.36
C SER A 63 -4.14 -7.90 -2.71
N VAL A 64 -4.79 -9.06 -2.65
CA VAL A 64 -6.24 -9.12 -2.92
C VAL A 64 -7.03 -8.26 -1.93
N VAL A 65 -6.60 -8.25 -0.66
CA VAL A 65 -7.16 -7.41 0.40
C VAL A 65 -7.01 -5.93 0.06
N ASN A 66 -5.81 -5.49 -0.33
CA ASN A 66 -5.56 -4.08 -0.64
C ASN A 66 -6.22 -3.60 -1.93
N ILE A 67 -6.39 -4.49 -2.92
CA ILE A 67 -7.21 -4.20 -4.10
C ILE A 67 -8.68 -4.05 -3.71
N GLY A 68 -9.20 -4.94 -2.85
CA GLY A 68 -10.55 -4.85 -2.31
C GLY A 68 -10.79 -3.51 -1.62
N ARG A 69 -9.91 -3.15 -0.67
CA ARG A 69 -9.94 -1.86 0.04
C ARG A 69 -9.92 -0.67 -0.91
N LEU A 70 -9.07 -0.71 -1.95
CA LEU A 70 -9.02 0.36 -2.95
C LEU A 70 -10.34 0.47 -3.74
N ILE A 71 -10.95 -0.65 -4.11
CA ILE A 71 -12.27 -0.65 -4.79
C ILE A 71 -13.32 -0.07 -3.85
N ASP A 72 -13.34 -0.45 -2.58
CA ASP A 72 -14.30 0.03 -1.59
C ASP A 72 -14.17 1.56 -1.39
N GLU A 73 -12.93 2.06 -1.29
CA GLU A 73 -12.63 3.50 -1.24
C GLU A 73 -13.08 4.23 -2.51
N LEU A 74 -12.88 3.62 -3.69
CA LEU A 74 -13.30 4.21 -4.97
C LEU A 74 -14.82 4.26 -5.10
N VAL A 75 -15.53 3.18 -4.76
CA VAL A 75 -17.01 3.13 -4.83
C VAL A 75 -17.61 4.13 -3.84
N THR A 76 -17.08 4.19 -2.62
CA THR A 76 -17.49 5.18 -1.62
C THR A 76 -17.21 6.61 -2.10
N GLY A 77 -16.02 6.86 -2.65
CA GLY A 77 -15.65 8.15 -3.21
C GLY A 77 -16.52 8.58 -4.38
N LEU A 78 -16.97 7.63 -5.21
CA LEU A 78 -17.93 7.89 -6.29
C LEU A 78 -19.32 8.27 -5.75
N ALA A 79 -19.82 7.55 -4.74
CA ALA A 79 -21.10 7.88 -4.11
C ALA A 79 -21.07 9.26 -3.42
N MET A 80 -19.92 9.65 -2.87
CA MET A 80 -19.72 10.96 -2.26
C MET A 80 -19.44 12.06 -3.29
N CYS A 81 -19.19 11.77 -4.56
CA CYS A 81 -18.76 12.79 -5.53
C CYS A 81 -19.90 13.73 -5.94
N LYS A 82 -19.71 15.04 -5.73
CA LYS A 82 -20.68 16.10 -6.09
C LYS A 82 -20.84 16.32 -7.59
N HIS A 83 -19.88 15.84 -8.38
CA HIS A 83 -19.72 16.22 -9.78
C HIS A 83 -19.82 14.99 -10.68
N ASN A 84 -20.37 15.19 -11.88
CA ASN A 84 -20.39 14.14 -12.89
C ASN A 84 -19.01 13.98 -13.58
N LYS A 85 -18.89 12.94 -14.41
CA LYS A 85 -17.64 12.60 -15.12
C LYS A 85 -17.12 13.72 -16.03
N ASN A 86 -18.02 14.47 -16.66
CA ASN A 86 -17.65 15.53 -17.60
C ASN A 86 -17.13 16.76 -16.86
N ASP A 87 -17.76 17.12 -15.74
CA ASP A 87 -17.31 18.23 -14.89
C ASP A 87 -15.92 17.96 -14.33
N MET A 88 -15.67 16.72 -13.88
CA MET A 88 -14.35 16.29 -13.42
C MET A 88 -13.29 16.32 -14.53
N LEU A 89 -13.64 15.89 -15.74
CA LEU A 89 -12.74 15.95 -16.89
C LEU A 89 -12.39 17.40 -17.25
N LEU A 90 -13.40 18.27 -17.31
CA LEU A 90 -13.20 19.68 -17.63
C LEU A 90 -12.33 20.39 -16.59
N ARG A 91 -12.55 20.10 -15.30
CA ARG A 91 -11.73 20.62 -14.19
C ARG A 91 -10.26 20.19 -14.32
N LYS A 92 -9.99 18.94 -14.70
CA LYS A 92 -8.60 18.47 -14.95
C LYS A 92 -7.88 19.22 -16.06
N MET A 93 -8.62 19.66 -17.08
CA MET A 93 -8.05 20.36 -18.24
C MET A 93 -7.71 21.82 -17.96
N SER A 94 -8.18 22.39 -16.86
CA SER A 94 -7.92 23.77 -16.46
C SER A 94 -6.99 23.83 -15.25
N THR A 95 -5.95 24.66 -15.34
CA THR A 95 -5.00 24.92 -14.24
C THR A 95 -5.64 25.59 -13.03
N PHE A 96 -6.77 26.25 -13.21
CA PHE A 96 -7.50 26.97 -12.16
C PHE A 96 -8.12 26.04 -11.11
N TRP A 97 -8.61 24.88 -11.54
CA TRP A 97 -9.30 23.90 -10.67
C TRP A 97 -8.37 22.78 -10.17
N ARG A 98 -7.05 22.90 -10.40
CA ARG A 98 -6.05 21.90 -9.97
C ARG A 98 -5.89 21.78 -8.45
N HIS A 99 -6.43 22.73 -7.69
CA HIS A 99 -6.35 22.80 -6.23
C HIS A 99 -7.72 22.78 -5.57
N ASP A 100 -8.72 22.17 -6.21
CA ASP A 100 -10.01 21.93 -5.57
C ASP A 100 -9.80 21.17 -4.26
N ARG A 101 -10.39 21.69 -3.19
CA ARG A 101 -10.34 21.06 -1.88
C ARG A 101 -11.34 19.90 -1.81
N ALA A 102 -11.09 18.93 -0.92
CA ALA A 102 -11.93 17.73 -0.81
C ALA A 102 -13.40 18.05 -0.54
N ASP A 103 -13.69 19.08 0.27
CA ASP A 103 -15.04 19.58 0.58
C ASP A 103 -15.78 20.13 -0.66
N GLN A 104 -15.07 20.55 -1.70
CA GLN A 104 -15.66 21.04 -2.95
C GLN A 104 -16.00 19.91 -3.91
N LEU A 105 -15.32 18.76 -3.77
CA LEU A 105 -15.45 17.61 -4.66
C LEU A 105 -16.40 16.55 -4.09
N PHE A 106 -16.45 16.42 -2.77
CA PHE A 106 -17.19 15.36 -2.08
C PHE A 106 -18.24 15.92 -1.12
N HIS A 107 -19.36 15.21 -1.00
CA HIS A 107 -20.32 15.32 0.09
C HIS A 107 -19.71 14.78 1.37
N ASP A 108 -20.16 15.28 2.52
CA ASP A 108 -19.97 14.54 3.77
C ASP A 108 -20.78 13.24 3.70
N TYR A 109 -20.34 12.20 4.41
CA TYR A 109 -21.00 10.88 4.34
C TYR A 109 -22.50 10.95 4.70
N VAL A 110 -22.86 11.79 5.67
CA VAL A 110 -24.24 12.02 6.11
C VAL A 110 -25.09 12.78 5.07
N ALA A 111 -24.44 13.42 4.10
CA ALA A 111 -25.07 14.24 3.07
C ALA A 111 -24.99 13.58 1.67
N ILE A 112 -24.71 12.26 1.61
CA ILE A 112 -24.78 11.49 0.37
C ILE A 112 -26.24 11.44 -0.11
N PRO A 113 -26.54 11.70 -1.39
CA PRO A 113 -27.89 11.57 -1.93
C PRO A 113 -28.45 10.15 -1.77
N ASP A 114 -29.75 10.02 -1.47
CA ASP A 114 -30.40 8.74 -1.21
C ASP A 114 -30.19 7.70 -2.33
N GLU A 115 -30.23 8.12 -3.60
CA GLU A 115 -29.99 7.24 -4.75
C GLU A 115 -28.56 6.65 -4.74
N ALA A 116 -27.55 7.47 -4.42
CA ALA A 116 -26.16 7.03 -4.35
C ALA A 116 -25.91 6.16 -3.11
N LEU A 117 -26.60 6.45 -2.01
CA LEU A 117 -26.54 5.67 -0.78
C LEU A 117 -27.11 4.25 -1.00
N GLU A 118 -28.26 4.14 -1.69
CA GLU A 118 -28.87 2.84 -1.99
C GLU A 118 -27.93 1.94 -2.83
N VAL A 119 -27.26 2.52 -3.83
CA VAL A 119 -26.25 1.79 -4.63
C VAL A 119 -25.05 1.36 -3.78
N LEU A 120 -24.59 2.22 -2.86
CA LEU A 120 -23.50 1.91 -1.95
C LEU A 120 -23.88 0.78 -0.98
N GLU A 121 -25.09 0.79 -0.45
CA GLU A 121 -25.62 -0.27 0.42
C GLU A 121 -25.73 -1.61 -0.33
N GLN A 122 -26.24 -1.60 -1.56
CA GLN A 122 -26.27 -2.80 -2.41
C GLN A 122 -24.87 -3.36 -2.68
N TYR A 123 -23.90 -2.48 -2.95
CA TYR A 123 -22.49 -2.88 -3.09
C TYR A 123 -21.96 -3.53 -1.80
N ASN A 124 -22.21 -2.90 -0.65
CA ASN A 124 -21.74 -3.36 0.66
C ASN A 124 -22.29 -4.73 1.04
N GLN A 125 -23.56 -5.00 0.73
CA GLN A 125 -24.17 -6.33 0.91
C GLN A 125 -23.43 -7.43 0.12
N GLY A 126 -22.80 -7.08 -1.01
CA GLY A 126 -22.00 -8.01 -1.81
C GLY A 126 -20.58 -8.27 -1.29
N ILE A 127 -20.08 -7.49 -0.32
CA ILE A 127 -18.69 -7.56 0.15
C ILE A 127 -18.46 -8.73 1.11
N GLU A 128 -19.49 -9.23 1.81
CA GLU A 128 -19.36 -10.29 2.83
C GLU A 128 -18.67 -11.57 2.33
N ALA A 129 -18.70 -11.84 1.02
CA ALA A 129 -17.99 -12.96 0.41
C ALA A 129 -16.46 -12.77 0.34
N ARG A 130 -15.95 -11.54 0.27
CA ARG A 130 -14.52 -11.21 0.12
C ARG A 130 -13.73 -11.30 1.44
N ASN A 131 -14.39 -11.16 2.58
CA ASN A 131 -13.76 -11.14 3.91
C ASN A 131 -13.18 -12.49 4.38
N ARG A 132 -13.24 -13.54 3.56
CA ARG A 132 -12.67 -14.87 3.85
C ARG A 132 -11.30 -15.12 3.21
N MET A 133 -10.73 -14.15 2.50
CA MET A 133 -9.44 -14.34 1.85
C MET A 133 -8.29 -14.20 2.85
N LEU A 134 -7.41 -15.19 2.86
CA LEU A 134 -6.19 -15.16 3.66
C LEU A 134 -5.36 -13.93 3.27
N GLU A 135 -5.05 -13.09 4.25
CA GLU A 135 -4.15 -11.97 4.05
C GLU A 135 -2.73 -12.48 3.75
N LEU A 136 -2.22 -12.04 2.60
CA LEU A 136 -0.86 -12.32 2.18
C LEU A 136 -0.06 -11.02 2.22
N ILE A 137 1.18 -11.13 2.70
CA ILE A 137 2.11 -10.04 2.96
C ILE A 137 3.48 -10.31 2.29
N LEU A 138 4.34 -9.29 2.34
CA LEU A 138 5.70 -9.33 1.80
C LEU A 138 6.53 -10.43 2.48
N PRO A 139 7.51 -11.02 1.78
CA PRO A 139 8.32 -12.11 2.33
C PRO A 139 9.46 -11.61 3.24
N GLY A 140 9.65 -12.25 4.37
CA GLY A 140 10.85 -12.09 5.20
C GLY A 140 10.97 -10.71 5.86
N LYS A 141 12.20 -10.24 6.07
CA LYS A 141 12.47 -8.93 6.69
C LYS A 141 12.42 -7.82 5.66
N VAL A 142 11.75 -6.71 5.94
CA VAL A 142 11.61 -5.61 4.97
C VAL A 142 12.55 -4.45 5.33
N VAL A 143 13.39 -4.06 4.37
CA VAL A 143 14.09 -2.78 4.34
C VAL A 143 13.26 -1.83 3.50
N PHE A 144 12.73 -0.78 4.11
CA PHE A 144 11.96 0.25 3.44
C PHE A 144 12.85 1.44 3.12
N LEU A 145 12.96 1.77 1.83
CA LEU A 145 13.69 2.91 1.31
C LEU A 145 12.74 4.11 1.21
N ARG A 146 12.82 5.00 2.19
CA ARG A 146 12.00 6.22 2.28
C ARG A 146 12.66 7.35 1.49
N PRO A 147 12.00 7.96 0.49
CA PRO A 147 12.56 9.14 -0.14
C PRO A 147 12.32 10.35 0.76
N ARG A 148 13.39 11.04 1.15
CA ARG A 148 13.32 12.34 1.82
C ARG A 148 13.17 13.45 0.79
N LYS A 149 12.28 14.40 1.08
CA LYS A 149 12.08 15.58 0.26
C LYS A 149 12.92 16.73 0.80
N THR A 150 13.70 17.36 -0.06
CA THR A 150 14.33 18.66 0.19
C THR A 150 13.87 19.60 -0.92
N ASN A 151 13.34 20.77 -0.58
CA ASN A 151 12.78 21.73 -1.55
C ASN A 151 11.79 21.08 -2.55
N ASN A 152 10.87 20.25 -2.05
CA ASN A 152 9.88 19.49 -2.84
C ASN A 152 10.44 18.51 -3.89
N THR A 153 11.76 18.29 -3.94
CA THR A 153 12.39 17.28 -4.80
C THR A 153 12.91 16.12 -3.95
N ARG A 154 12.84 14.88 -4.48
CA ARG A 154 13.37 13.69 -3.79
C ARG A 154 14.90 13.70 -3.88
N SER A 155 15.54 14.31 -2.89
CA SER A 155 16.98 14.57 -2.92
C SER A 155 17.81 13.49 -2.25
N SER A 156 17.23 12.72 -1.32
CA SER A 156 17.95 11.70 -0.56
C SER A 156 17.01 10.58 -0.10
N TRP A 157 17.60 9.49 0.38
CA TRP A 157 16.87 8.31 0.82
C TRP A 157 17.33 7.87 2.20
N ASP A 158 16.41 7.29 2.97
CA ASP A 158 16.73 6.55 4.19
C ASP A 158 16.39 5.10 4.01
N ALA A 159 17.19 4.22 4.61
CA ALA A 159 16.81 2.82 4.81
C ALA A 159 16.37 2.60 6.26
N VAL A 160 15.17 2.05 6.45
CA VAL A 160 14.65 1.63 7.77
C VAL A 160 14.12 0.21 7.72
N TRP A 161 14.21 -0.50 8.84
CA TRP A 161 13.54 -1.79 9.00
C TRP A 161 12.06 -1.58 9.29
N MET A 162 11.22 -2.32 8.58
CA MET A 162 9.77 -2.28 8.74
C MET A 162 9.21 -3.70 8.81
N ALA A 163 8.15 -3.89 9.58
CA ALA A 163 7.43 -5.16 9.59
C ALA A 163 6.61 -5.27 8.28
N PRO A 164 6.56 -6.45 7.63
CA PRO A 164 5.82 -6.62 6.37
C PRO A 164 4.33 -6.33 6.52
N GLU A 165 3.77 -6.51 7.72
CA GLU A 165 2.39 -6.18 8.06
C GLU A 165 2.11 -4.67 7.98
N GLU A 166 3.07 -3.82 8.33
CA GLU A 166 2.88 -2.36 8.29
C GLU A 166 2.74 -1.86 6.84
N ILE A 167 3.52 -2.41 5.91
CA ILE A 167 3.36 -2.13 4.47
C ILE A 167 2.00 -2.64 3.96
N ALA A 168 1.56 -3.81 4.41
CA ALA A 168 0.27 -4.37 4.03
C ALA A 168 -0.90 -3.52 4.55
N LYS A 169 -0.90 -3.15 5.84
CA LYS A 169 -1.91 -2.32 6.51
C LYS A 169 -2.10 -0.96 5.86
N GLU A 170 -1.02 -0.36 5.38
CA GLU A 170 -1.05 0.95 4.73
C GLU A 170 -1.85 0.95 3.41
N GLY A 171 -1.98 -0.21 2.75
CA GLY A 171 -2.77 -0.32 1.52
C GLY A 171 -2.06 0.27 0.29
N ILE A 172 -2.81 0.38 -0.81
CA ILE A 172 -2.33 0.98 -2.06
C ILE A 172 -2.43 2.50 -1.97
N ILE A 173 -1.31 3.20 -2.16
CA ILE A 173 -1.28 4.67 -2.15
C ILE A 173 -1.36 5.21 -3.57
N ILE A 174 -2.44 5.90 -3.90
CA ILE A 174 -2.57 6.59 -5.19
C ILE A 174 -1.67 7.84 -5.20
N SER A 175 -0.65 7.83 -6.04
CA SER A 175 0.36 8.89 -6.15
C SER A 175 1.00 8.88 -7.53
N PRO A 176 1.41 10.04 -8.10
CA PRO A 176 2.11 10.09 -9.39
C PRO A 176 3.33 9.17 -9.46
N HIS A 177 4.00 8.95 -8.32
CA HIS A 177 5.19 8.13 -8.20
C HIS A 177 4.95 6.64 -7.90
N LEU A 178 3.70 6.17 -7.84
CA LEU A 178 3.41 4.79 -7.42
C LEU A 178 4.06 3.74 -8.34
N LEU A 179 4.14 4.05 -9.65
CA LEU A 179 4.84 3.25 -10.65
C LEU A 179 6.33 3.60 -10.71
N ASP A 180 6.67 4.89 -10.61
CA ASP A 180 8.06 5.36 -10.61
C ASP A 180 8.89 4.66 -9.53
N ASP A 181 8.32 4.50 -8.33
CA ASP A 181 8.96 3.86 -7.19
C ASP A 181 9.19 2.37 -7.40
N HIS A 182 8.45 1.72 -8.31
CA HIS A 182 8.65 0.32 -8.64
C HIS A 182 9.82 0.10 -9.60
N TYR A 183 10.15 1.07 -10.45
CA TYR A 183 11.18 0.88 -11.48
C TYR A 183 12.58 0.71 -10.88
N THR A 184 13.40 -0.10 -11.56
CA THR A 184 14.77 -0.41 -11.15
C THR A 184 15.68 0.82 -11.09
N ILE A 185 15.42 1.84 -11.92
CA ILE A 185 16.15 3.12 -11.91
C ILE A 185 15.99 3.82 -10.56
N THR A 186 14.75 3.89 -10.05
CA THR A 186 14.45 4.51 -8.75
C THR A 186 15.00 3.67 -7.61
N LEU A 187 14.86 2.34 -7.69
CA LEU A 187 15.47 1.42 -6.74
C LEU A 187 16.99 1.57 -6.65
N GLU A 188 17.68 1.67 -7.79
CA GLU A 188 19.13 1.86 -7.81
C GLU A 188 19.52 3.19 -7.18
N ALA A 189 18.84 4.28 -7.56
CA ALA A 189 19.05 5.59 -6.99
C ALA A 189 18.81 5.59 -5.47
N ALA A 190 17.76 4.90 -5.02
CA ALA A 190 17.43 4.74 -3.61
C ALA A 190 18.51 3.96 -2.86
N LEU A 191 18.98 2.83 -3.40
CA LEU A 191 20.02 2.02 -2.78
C LEU A 191 21.37 2.76 -2.68
N ARG A 192 21.74 3.55 -3.71
CA ARG A 192 22.96 4.36 -3.70
C ARG A 192 22.87 5.56 -2.76
N GLY A 193 21.69 6.18 -2.68
CA GLY A 193 21.44 7.38 -1.88
C GLY A 193 21.00 7.10 -0.44
N ALA A 194 20.74 5.84 -0.08
CA ALA A 194 20.23 5.47 1.22
C ALA A 194 21.30 5.58 2.30
N GLN A 195 21.09 6.47 3.26
CA GLN A 195 21.83 6.44 4.52
C GLN A 195 21.16 5.43 5.46
N PHE A 196 21.93 4.44 5.90
CA PHE A 196 21.44 3.42 6.82
C PHE A 196 21.42 3.99 8.24
N HIS A 197 20.22 4.23 8.76
CA HIS A 197 20.05 4.64 10.14
C HIS A 197 19.87 3.37 10.97
N GLY A 198 20.99 2.84 11.49
CA GLY A 198 21.00 1.64 12.32
C GLY A 198 20.35 1.92 13.67
N GLY A 199 19.06 1.62 13.79
CA GLY A 199 18.31 1.65 15.04
C GLY A 199 17.25 0.53 15.04
N PRO A 200 16.70 0.15 16.21
CA PRO A 200 15.48 -0.65 16.27
C PRO A 200 14.35 0.07 15.50
N PHE A 201 13.28 -0.67 15.16
CA PHE A 201 12.12 -0.19 14.39
C PHE A 201 11.82 1.29 14.65
N ASP A 202 11.98 2.15 13.64
CA ASP A 202 11.69 3.58 13.74
C ASP A 202 10.18 3.77 13.85
N GLU A 203 9.68 3.93 15.08
CA GLU A 203 8.26 4.14 15.39
C GLU A 203 7.72 5.48 14.88
N ASN A 204 8.58 6.40 14.43
CA ASN A 204 8.21 7.73 13.94
C ASN A 204 7.86 7.75 12.44
N HIS A 205 7.09 6.77 11.96
CA HIS A 205 6.65 6.67 10.57
C HIS A 205 5.55 7.68 10.19
N ALA A 206 4.83 8.24 11.17
CA ALA A 206 3.68 9.13 10.96
C ALA A 206 4.00 10.41 10.14
N ALA A 207 5.26 10.85 10.07
CA ALA A 207 5.62 12.08 9.35
C ALA A 207 5.73 11.91 7.82
N TYR A 208 5.88 10.68 7.31
CA TYR A 208 5.99 10.42 5.87
C TYR A 208 4.65 10.10 5.21
N PHE A 209 3.71 9.62 6.01
CA PHE A 209 2.39 9.22 5.58
C PHE A 209 1.38 10.30 5.98
N PRO A 210 0.32 10.55 5.19
CA PRO A 210 -0.79 11.34 5.70
C PRO A 210 -1.31 10.66 6.98
N PRO A 211 -1.61 11.40 8.06
CA PRO A 211 -2.26 10.82 9.21
C PRO A 211 -3.51 10.11 8.73
N ARG A 212 -3.67 8.84 9.11
CA ARG A 212 -4.95 8.16 8.97
C ARG A 212 -5.99 9.09 9.63
N PRO A 213 -7.14 9.40 9.00
CA PRO A 213 -8.19 10.09 9.71
C PRO A 213 -8.42 9.32 11.01
N GLU A 214 -8.31 10.00 12.16
CA GLU A 214 -8.41 9.38 13.50
C GLU A 214 -9.77 8.71 13.73
N SER A 215 -10.71 8.93 12.82
CA SER A 215 -11.97 8.22 12.72
C SER A 215 -12.29 7.94 11.24
N PHE A 216 -11.98 6.74 10.77
CA PHE A 216 -13.12 5.95 10.27
C PHE A 216 -13.92 5.59 11.52
N PRO A 217 -15.26 5.67 11.52
CA PRO A 217 -16.05 5.22 12.67
C PRO A 217 -15.47 3.88 13.10
N ASP A 218 -15.10 3.76 14.39
CA ASP A 218 -14.45 2.61 15.01
C ASP A 218 -14.75 1.30 14.26
N GLU A 219 -13.82 0.36 14.22
CA GLU A 219 -14.16 -1.03 13.83
C GLU A 219 -15.34 -1.61 14.67
N ALA A 220 -15.72 -0.94 15.77
CA ALA A 220 -16.93 -1.17 16.57
C ALA A 220 -18.15 -0.27 16.26
N SER A 221 -18.02 0.85 15.54
CA SER A 221 -19.12 1.75 15.12
C SER A 221 -19.34 1.82 13.62
N SER A 222 -18.49 1.14 12.85
CA SER A 222 -18.80 0.65 11.53
C SER A 222 -20.11 -0.17 11.59
N PRO A 223 -21.15 0.14 10.79
CA PRO A 223 -22.38 -0.66 10.75
C PRO A 223 -22.12 -2.11 10.29
N PHE A 224 -20.89 -2.44 9.91
CA PHE A 224 -20.41 -3.76 9.54
C PHE A 224 -20.19 -4.72 10.72
N ASN A 225 -20.45 -4.32 11.99
CA ASN A 225 -20.35 -5.21 13.16
C ASN A 225 -21.65 -5.38 13.94
N SER A 226 -22.79 -4.83 13.49
CA SER A 226 -24.09 -5.00 14.17
C SER A 226 -24.95 -6.14 13.64
N VAL A 227 -24.38 -7.09 12.89
CA VAL A 227 -25.06 -8.33 12.50
C VAL A 227 -24.17 -9.52 12.87
N VAL A 228 -24.18 -9.83 14.17
CA VAL A 228 -23.91 -11.17 14.67
C VAL A 228 -25.26 -11.88 14.79
#